data_AF-A0A8T3Z4S1-F1
#
_entry.id   AF-A0A8T3Z4S1-F1
#
_cell.length_a   1.000
_cell.length_b   1.000
_cell.length_c   1.000
_cell.angle_alpha   90.00
_cell.angle_beta   90.00
_cell.angle_gamma   90.00
#
_symmetry.space_group_name_H-M   'P 1'
#
loop_
_entity.id
_entity.type
_entity.pdbx_description
1 polymer ?
#
loop_
_entity_poly.entity_id
_entity_poly.type
_entity_poly.pdbx_seq_one_letter_code
_entity_poly.pdbx_strand_id
1 'polypeptide(L)'
;MNGYKIKDQEENQTFVVTRSYQNLLLTFQKLPDHGGRIVHVVGAPGTGKSTNIYSAVEELGLNLYEAKLPLPSLDLNSQDVFNWIIESMKKDLGVKSHESLFDGLKKFDAVLFADQFHDYHFINEECAGFSQWTDYKGFKSFNFYLLCIYGYLKHWNEFKGVNIVLQTAWRINRGDKKKDLFTDMGCLSRLAVALLEIPFEVVEISYSEEETIYIVK
;
A
#
# COMPACT_ATOMS: atom_id res chain seq x y z
N MET A 1 -9.65 29.82 2.27
CA MET A 1 -8.69 29.04 1.45
C MET A 1 -9.33 27.70 1.19
N ASN A 2 -10.02 27.59 0.04
CA ASN A 2 -10.78 26.41 -0.32
C ASN A 2 -9.83 25.35 -0.87
N GLY A 3 -9.70 24.25 -0.12
CA GLY A 3 -8.96 23.07 -0.55
C GLY A 3 -9.67 22.42 -1.72
N TYR A 4 -8.90 22.09 -2.76
CA TYR A 4 -9.33 21.21 -3.84
C TYR A 4 -9.60 19.82 -3.26
N LYS A 5 -10.85 19.61 -2.87
CA LYS A 5 -11.40 18.31 -2.48
C LYS A 5 -11.89 17.71 -3.79
N ILE A 6 -11.16 16.73 -4.33
CA ILE A 6 -11.65 15.94 -5.47
C ILE A 6 -12.90 15.24 -4.97
N LYS A 7 -14.05 15.74 -5.42
CA LYS A 7 -15.38 15.20 -5.21
C LYS A 7 -15.94 14.81 -6.58
N ASP A 8 -16.71 13.73 -6.52
CA ASP A 8 -17.57 13.10 -7.53
C ASP A 8 -16.93 12.18 -8.57
N GLN A 9 -17.47 10.95 -8.57
CA GLN A 9 -17.20 9.80 -9.43
C GLN A 9 -17.71 9.97 -10.87
N GLU A 10 -18.31 11.11 -11.22
CA GLU A 10 -18.99 11.30 -12.50
C GLU A 10 -18.35 12.34 -13.44
N GLU A 11 -17.34 13.10 -13.02
CA GLU A 11 -16.87 14.27 -13.80
C GLU A 11 -15.51 14.14 -14.51
N ASN A 12 -14.78 13.02 -14.42
CA ASN A 12 -13.64 12.77 -15.33
C ASN A 12 -13.56 11.29 -15.76
N GLN A 13 -14.29 10.95 -16.83
CA GLN A 13 -14.44 9.57 -17.32
C GLN A 13 -13.22 9.02 -18.10
N THR A 14 -12.15 9.80 -18.28
CA THR A 14 -11.00 9.36 -19.07
C THR A 14 -9.77 9.22 -18.17
N PHE A 15 -9.36 7.98 -17.91
CA PHE A 15 -8.07 7.71 -17.29
C PHE A 15 -6.95 8.29 -18.20
N VAL A 16 -6.12 9.17 -17.66
CA VAL A 16 -5.03 9.80 -18.40
C VAL A 16 -3.76 8.97 -18.22
N VAL A 17 -3.22 8.48 -19.33
CA VAL A 17 -1.94 7.77 -19.34
C VAL A 17 -0.81 8.76 -19.09
N THR A 18 -0.22 8.72 -17.90
CA THR A 18 0.92 9.55 -17.50
C THR A 18 2.23 8.78 -17.56
N ARG A 19 3.35 9.48 -17.41
CA ARG A 19 4.66 8.81 -17.29
C ARG A 19 4.74 7.93 -16.05
N SER A 20 4.17 8.37 -14.93
CA SER A 20 4.13 7.59 -13.70
C SER A 20 3.31 6.30 -13.87
N TYR A 21 2.20 6.37 -14.61
CA TYR A 21 1.40 5.19 -14.95
C TYR A 21 2.17 4.22 -15.83
N GLN A 22 2.86 4.70 -16.86
CA GLN A 22 3.69 3.84 -17.73
C GLN A 22 4.79 3.12 -16.94
N ASN A 23 5.44 3.80 -15.99
CA ASN A 23 6.42 3.17 -15.11
C ASN A 23 5.77 2.08 -14.24
N LEU A 24 4.59 2.35 -13.67
CA LEU A 24 3.83 1.37 -12.89
C LEU A 24 3.47 0.15 -13.73
N LEU A 25 2.98 0.36 -14.95
CA LEU A 25 2.60 -0.69 -15.89
C LEU A 25 3.80 -1.59 -16.22
N LEU A 26 4.96 -1.00 -16.54
CA LEU A 26 6.20 -1.74 -16.81
C LEU A 26 6.69 -2.54 -15.59
N THR A 27 6.51 -2.02 -14.37
CA THR A 27 6.82 -2.75 -13.15
C THR A 27 5.85 -3.90 -12.93
N PHE A 28 4.55 -3.68 -13.12
CA PHE A 28 3.49 -4.67 -12.90
C PHE A 28 3.51 -5.81 -13.93
N GLN A 29 3.92 -5.53 -15.17
CA GLN A 29 4.13 -6.55 -16.21
C GLN A 29 5.10 -7.67 -15.78
N LYS A 30 6.01 -7.41 -14.84
CA LYS A 30 7.01 -8.37 -14.36
C LYS A 30 6.48 -9.29 -13.25
N LEU A 31 5.30 -9.01 -12.69
CA LEU A 31 4.77 -9.73 -11.53
C LEU A 31 4.44 -11.21 -11.83
N PRO A 32 3.77 -11.56 -12.96
CA PRO A 32 3.44 -12.96 -13.23
C PRO A 32 4.66 -13.86 -13.43
N ASP A 33 5.73 -13.32 -14.02
CA ASP A 33 6.91 -14.10 -14.43
C ASP A 33 7.98 -14.24 -13.34
N HIS A 34 7.89 -13.43 -12.27
CA HIS A 34 8.93 -13.33 -11.26
C HIS A 34 8.34 -13.16 -9.87
N GLY A 35 8.54 -14.17 -9.01
CA GLY A 35 8.17 -14.12 -7.59
C GLY A 35 9.17 -13.37 -6.71
N GLY A 36 8.72 -12.95 -5.53
CA GLY A 36 9.56 -12.35 -4.49
C GLY A 36 9.83 -10.86 -4.66
N ARG A 37 9.12 -10.18 -5.57
CA ARG A 37 9.20 -8.72 -5.75
C ARG A 37 8.37 -8.02 -4.67
N ILE A 38 8.91 -6.93 -4.14
CA ILE A 38 8.15 -6.01 -3.29
C ILE A 38 8.15 -4.67 -4.00
N VAL A 39 6.96 -4.20 -4.37
CA VAL A 39 6.73 -2.95 -5.09
C VAL A 39 6.09 -1.95 -4.14
N HIS A 40 6.75 -0.82 -3.90
CA HIS A 40 6.16 0.30 -3.17
C HIS A 40 5.60 1.32 -4.15
N VAL A 41 4.28 1.53 -4.12
CA VAL A 41 3.64 2.62 -4.85
C VAL A 41 3.49 3.80 -3.90
N VAL A 42 4.26 4.86 -4.15
CA VAL A 42 4.35 6.04 -3.30
C VAL A 42 3.85 7.28 -4.04
N GLY A 43 3.53 8.35 -3.30
CA GLY A 43 3.05 9.60 -3.86
C GLY A 43 2.21 10.37 -2.86
N ALA A 44 2.11 11.68 -3.05
CA ALA A 44 1.37 12.57 -2.15
C ALA A 44 -0.12 12.15 -2.04
N PRO A 45 -0.81 12.46 -0.92
CA PRO A 45 -2.25 12.22 -0.82
C PRO A 45 -3.02 12.90 -1.96
N GLY A 46 -3.99 12.19 -2.56
CA GLY A 46 -4.81 12.74 -3.65
C GLY A 46 -4.21 12.64 -5.06
N THR A 47 -3.01 12.06 -5.22
CA THR A 47 -2.37 11.82 -6.54
C THR A 47 -2.97 10.67 -7.34
N GLY A 48 -4.03 9.99 -6.86
CA GLY A 48 -4.66 8.89 -7.60
C GLY A 48 -3.83 7.60 -7.64
N LYS A 49 -3.03 7.29 -6.60
CA LYS A 49 -2.30 6.01 -6.48
C LYS A 49 -3.20 4.80 -6.70
N SER A 50 -4.34 4.75 -6.00
CA SER A 50 -5.31 3.67 -6.12
C SER A 50 -5.80 3.54 -7.56
N THR A 51 -6.19 4.65 -8.19
CA THR A 51 -6.62 4.67 -9.59
C THR A 51 -5.56 4.09 -10.52
N ASN A 52 -4.29 4.52 -10.39
CA ASN A 52 -3.20 3.99 -11.21
C ASN A 52 -2.98 2.49 -10.98
N ILE A 53 -3.00 2.02 -9.72
CA ILE A 53 -2.84 0.61 -9.38
C ILE A 53 -3.95 -0.23 -10.02
N TYR A 54 -5.22 0.13 -9.78
CA TYR A 54 -6.35 -0.65 -10.28
C TYR A 54 -6.44 -0.61 -11.81
N SER A 55 -6.17 0.53 -12.45
CA SER A 55 -6.11 0.61 -13.91
C SER A 55 -4.98 -0.24 -14.50
N ALA A 56 -3.80 -0.31 -13.86
CA ALA A 56 -2.71 -1.17 -14.32
C ALA A 56 -3.04 -2.66 -14.15
N VAL A 57 -3.72 -3.01 -13.05
CA VAL A 57 -4.18 -4.39 -12.78
C VAL A 57 -5.19 -4.85 -13.82
N GLU A 58 -6.18 -4.00 -14.12
CA GLU A 58 -7.20 -4.27 -15.12
C GLU A 58 -6.58 -4.38 -16.54
N GLU A 59 -5.73 -3.43 -16.93
CA GLU A 59 -5.10 -3.42 -18.25
C GLU A 59 -4.24 -4.67 -18.51
N LEU A 60 -3.54 -5.14 -17.48
CA LEU A 60 -2.67 -6.31 -17.58
C LEU A 60 -3.38 -7.63 -17.27
N GLY A 61 -4.64 -7.59 -16.84
CA GLY A 61 -5.39 -8.78 -16.42
C GLY A 61 -4.78 -9.52 -15.24
N LEU A 62 -4.16 -8.78 -14.29
CA LEU A 62 -3.48 -9.39 -13.14
C LEU A 62 -4.47 -9.94 -12.11
N ASN A 63 -4.19 -11.15 -11.63
CA ASN A 63 -4.91 -11.77 -10.53
C ASN A 63 -4.27 -11.36 -9.19
N LEU A 64 -4.80 -10.31 -8.56
CA LEU A 64 -4.32 -9.84 -7.26
C LEU A 64 -5.15 -10.37 -6.09
N TYR A 65 -4.47 -10.65 -4.98
CA TYR A 65 -5.12 -10.79 -3.68
C TYR A 65 -5.02 -9.47 -2.92
N GLU A 66 -6.13 -8.76 -2.74
CA GLU A 66 -6.15 -7.54 -1.93
C GLU A 66 -6.34 -7.89 -0.45
N ALA A 67 -5.33 -7.57 0.35
CA ALA A 67 -5.34 -7.81 1.79
C ALA A 67 -6.30 -6.83 2.48
N LYS A 68 -7.14 -7.37 3.37
CA LYS A 68 -8.04 -6.62 4.23
C LYS A 68 -7.51 -6.64 5.66
N LEU A 69 -7.79 -5.58 6.42
CA LEU A 69 -7.46 -5.52 7.84
C LEU A 69 -8.59 -4.91 8.68
N PRO A 70 -9.67 -5.68 8.93
CA PRO A 70 -10.70 -5.28 9.89
C PRO A 70 -10.16 -5.40 11.32
N LEU A 71 -9.73 -4.29 11.93
CA LEU A 71 -9.27 -4.33 13.33
C LEU A 71 -10.46 -4.26 14.29
N PRO A 72 -10.56 -5.13 15.31
CA PRO A 72 -11.64 -5.09 16.29
C PRO A 72 -11.57 -3.90 17.26
N SER A 73 -10.39 -3.27 17.40
CA SER A 73 -10.19 -2.13 18.32
C SER A 73 -8.90 -1.37 18.00
N LEU A 74 -8.87 -0.08 18.36
CA LEU A 74 -7.68 0.76 18.32
C LEU A 74 -6.67 0.42 19.44
N ASP A 75 -7.08 -0.27 20.49
CA ASP A 75 -6.22 -0.55 21.65
C ASP A 75 -5.21 -1.69 21.45
N LEU A 76 -5.32 -2.44 20.35
CA LEU A 76 -4.42 -3.54 19.98
C LEU A 76 -2.95 -3.14 20.02
N ASN A 77 -2.09 -4.03 20.50
CA ASN A 77 -0.64 -3.81 20.40
C ASN A 77 -0.12 -4.19 19.00
N SER A 78 1.14 -3.86 18.69
CA SER A 78 1.74 -4.13 17.38
C SER A 78 1.80 -5.62 17.01
N GLN A 79 2.00 -6.50 18.00
CA GLN A 79 2.00 -7.95 17.78
C GLN A 79 0.59 -8.45 17.45
N ASP A 80 -0.43 -7.93 18.13
CA ASP A 80 -1.82 -8.29 17.87
C ASP A 80 -2.23 -7.86 16.46
N VAL A 81 -1.85 -6.65 16.04
CA VAL A 81 -2.11 -6.17 14.67
C VAL A 81 -1.42 -7.05 13.64
N PHE A 82 -0.14 -7.38 13.85
CA PHE A 82 0.58 -8.31 12.97
C PHE A 82 -0.12 -9.67 12.86
N ASN A 83 -0.54 -10.24 13.99
CA ASN A 83 -1.27 -11.50 14.02
C ASN A 83 -2.63 -11.37 13.30
N TRP A 84 -3.33 -10.25 13.46
CA TRP A 84 -4.60 -9.98 12.79
C TRP A 84 -4.49 -9.97 11.27
N ILE A 85 -3.39 -9.44 10.72
CA ILE A 85 -3.13 -9.50 9.27
C ILE A 85 -3.08 -10.95 8.80
N ILE A 86 -2.29 -11.77 9.50
CA ILE A 86 -2.12 -13.19 9.15
C ILE A 86 -3.45 -13.93 9.27
N GLU A 87 -4.21 -13.73 10.34
CA GLU A 87 -5.49 -14.41 10.55
C GLU A 87 -6.57 -13.93 9.56
N SER A 88 -6.58 -12.64 9.21
CA SER A 88 -7.48 -12.11 8.17
C SER A 88 -7.21 -12.77 6.82
N MET A 89 -5.93 -12.85 6.41
CA MET A 89 -5.58 -13.50 5.14
C MET A 89 -5.86 -15.00 5.14
N LYS A 90 -5.61 -15.68 6.27
CA LYS A 90 -5.95 -17.09 6.42
C LYS A 90 -7.45 -17.34 6.25
N LYS A 91 -8.27 -16.50 6.89
CA LYS A 91 -9.73 -16.58 6.80
C LYS A 91 -10.22 -16.36 5.37
N ASP A 92 -9.72 -15.32 4.71
CA ASP A 92 -10.11 -14.97 3.34
C ASP A 92 -9.74 -16.09 2.34
N LEU A 93 -8.59 -16.75 2.55
CA LEU A 93 -8.13 -17.85 1.71
C LEU A 93 -8.64 -19.24 2.16
N GLY A 94 -9.39 -19.32 3.27
CA GLY A 94 -9.91 -20.58 3.81
C GLY A 94 -8.84 -21.56 4.31
N VAL A 95 -7.67 -21.06 4.72
CA VAL A 95 -6.51 -21.86 5.14
C VAL A 95 -6.31 -21.81 6.65
N LYS A 96 -5.74 -22.88 7.23
CA LYS A 96 -5.62 -23.02 8.70
C LYS A 96 -4.19 -22.87 9.23
N SER A 97 -3.17 -23.13 8.42
CA SER A 97 -1.75 -23.08 8.85
C SER A 97 -1.00 -21.95 8.16
N HIS A 98 0.14 -21.55 8.75
CA HIS A 98 0.99 -20.49 8.19
C HIS A 98 1.67 -20.90 6.88
N GLU A 99 2.12 -22.16 6.77
CA GLU A 99 2.68 -22.67 5.50
C GLU A 99 1.62 -22.67 4.39
N SER A 100 0.39 -23.11 4.71
CA SER A 100 -0.72 -23.09 3.75
C SER A 100 -1.14 -21.67 3.31
N LEU A 101 -0.82 -20.66 4.12
CA LEU A 101 -1.06 -19.25 3.75
C LEU A 101 -0.15 -18.84 2.60
N PHE A 102 1.16 -19.06 2.70
CA PHE A 102 2.08 -18.69 1.62
C PHE A 102 1.78 -19.43 0.32
N ASP A 103 1.43 -20.72 0.39
CA ASP A 103 1.05 -21.48 -0.81
C ASP A 103 -0.29 -20.99 -1.40
N GLY A 104 -1.18 -20.44 -0.58
CA GLY A 104 -2.36 -19.72 -1.05
C GLY A 104 -2.00 -18.42 -1.77
N LEU A 105 -1.13 -17.60 -1.16
CA LEU A 105 -0.72 -16.30 -1.70
C LEU A 105 0.07 -16.43 -3.02
N LYS A 106 0.87 -17.49 -3.19
CA LYS A 106 1.61 -17.79 -4.44
C LYS A 106 0.72 -18.04 -5.67
N LYS A 107 -0.59 -18.23 -5.49
CA LYS A 107 -1.55 -18.42 -6.59
C LYS A 107 -1.97 -17.10 -7.26
N PHE A 108 -1.61 -15.98 -6.66
CA PHE A 108 -1.87 -14.64 -7.15
C PHE A 108 -0.60 -14.05 -7.75
N ASP A 109 -0.76 -13.16 -8.72
CA ASP A 109 0.37 -12.45 -9.33
C ASP A 109 1.02 -11.51 -8.32
N ALA A 110 0.24 -10.98 -7.38
CA ALA A 110 0.71 -10.23 -6.22
C ALA A 110 -0.33 -10.14 -5.09
N VAL A 111 0.18 -9.86 -3.89
CA VAL A 111 -0.61 -9.45 -2.72
C VAL A 111 -0.60 -7.93 -2.63
N LEU A 112 -1.77 -7.30 -2.65
CA LEU A 112 -1.93 -5.85 -2.60
C LEU A 112 -2.33 -5.40 -1.18
N PHE A 113 -1.51 -4.54 -0.58
CA PHE A 113 -1.85 -3.81 0.64
C PHE A 113 -2.18 -2.36 0.27
N ALA A 114 -3.48 -2.11 0.07
CA ALA A 114 -4.01 -0.83 -0.38
C ALA A 114 -5.15 -0.32 0.50
N ASP A 115 -6.17 0.29 -0.09
CA ASP A 115 -7.21 1.02 0.65
C ASP A 115 -8.01 0.08 1.57
N GLN A 116 -8.29 -1.17 1.17
CA GLN A 116 -8.95 -2.14 2.05
C GLN A 116 -8.10 -2.57 3.25
N PHE A 117 -6.78 -2.42 3.16
CA PHE A 117 -5.90 -2.66 4.29
C PHE A 117 -5.85 -1.43 5.21
N HIS A 118 -5.64 -0.25 4.63
CA HIS A 118 -5.43 0.99 5.39
C HIS A 118 -6.70 1.51 6.04
N ASP A 119 -7.79 1.51 5.28
CA ASP A 119 -9.00 2.26 5.58
C ASP A 119 -10.27 1.38 5.54
N TYR A 120 -10.17 0.13 5.99
CA TYR A 120 -11.29 -0.82 6.03
C TYR A 120 -12.54 -0.29 6.77
N HIS A 121 -12.36 0.65 7.71
CA HIS A 121 -13.46 1.33 8.42
C HIS A 121 -14.44 2.09 7.51
N PHE A 122 -14.04 2.45 6.28
CA PHE A 122 -14.98 3.00 5.29
C PHE A 122 -15.88 1.93 4.64
N ILE A 123 -15.51 0.65 4.75
CA ILE A 123 -16.28 -0.48 4.23
C ILE A 123 -17.16 -1.08 5.34
N ASN A 124 -16.62 -1.15 6.56
CA ASN A 124 -17.35 -1.61 7.73
C ASN A 124 -17.10 -0.69 8.92
N GLU A 125 -18.13 0.08 9.30
CA GLU A 125 -18.09 1.04 10.40
C GLU A 125 -17.92 0.38 11.79
N GLU A 126 -18.17 -0.92 11.92
CA GLU A 126 -17.97 -1.67 13.17
C GLU A 126 -16.49 -2.02 13.44
N CYS A 127 -15.61 -1.80 12.45
CA CYS A 127 -14.19 -2.11 12.54
C CYS A 127 -13.34 -0.83 12.51
N ALA A 128 -12.19 -0.87 13.18
CA ALA A 128 -11.16 0.15 13.03
C ALA A 128 -10.30 -0.10 11.78
N GLY A 129 -9.85 0.99 11.14
CA GLY A 129 -8.85 0.95 10.08
C GLY A 129 -7.42 0.94 10.61
N PHE A 130 -6.48 0.41 9.82
CA PHE A 130 -5.06 0.49 10.15
C PHE A 130 -4.57 1.93 10.25
N SER A 131 -5.04 2.83 9.38
CA SER A 131 -4.72 4.25 9.44
C SER A 131 -5.11 4.88 10.78
N GLN A 132 -6.34 4.63 11.23
CA GLN A 132 -6.84 5.07 12.54
C GLN A 132 -6.03 4.48 13.69
N TRP A 133 -5.65 3.20 13.61
CA TRP A 133 -4.80 2.56 14.61
C TRP A 133 -3.39 3.18 14.65
N THR A 134 -2.77 3.44 13.50
CA THR A 134 -1.45 4.09 13.44
C THR A 134 -1.51 5.51 14.00
N ASP A 135 -2.56 6.28 13.68
CA ASP A 135 -2.78 7.63 14.21
C ASP A 135 -2.98 7.60 15.74
N TYR A 136 -3.77 6.65 16.25
CA TYR A 136 -4.01 6.49 17.69
C TYR A 136 -2.76 6.07 18.47
N LYS A 137 -1.95 5.15 17.93
CA LYS A 137 -0.73 4.67 18.60
C LYS A 137 0.47 5.62 18.47
N GLY A 138 0.46 6.50 17.47
CA GLY A 138 1.57 7.41 17.20
C GLY A 138 2.89 6.64 17.02
N PHE A 139 3.96 7.08 17.70
CA PHE A 139 5.29 6.46 17.62
C PHE A 139 5.33 4.97 17.98
N LYS A 140 4.40 4.47 18.81
CA LYS A 140 4.36 3.04 19.17
C LYS A 140 4.01 2.14 17.97
N SER A 141 3.40 2.70 16.92
CA SER A 141 3.15 1.99 15.66
C SER A 141 4.46 1.57 14.96
N PHE A 142 5.60 2.21 15.25
CA PHE A 142 6.89 1.83 14.67
C PHE A 142 7.27 0.37 14.93
N ASN A 143 6.90 -0.16 16.12
CA ASN A 143 7.14 -1.55 16.47
C ASN A 143 6.45 -2.54 15.52
N PHE A 144 5.32 -2.16 14.92
CA PHE A 144 4.64 -3.00 13.93
C PHE A 144 5.48 -3.17 12.66
N TYR A 145 6.11 -2.09 12.17
CA TYR A 145 6.98 -2.18 11.00
C TYR A 145 8.23 -3.02 11.28
N LEU A 146 8.81 -2.93 12.48
CA LEU A 146 9.90 -3.82 12.89
C LEU A 146 9.47 -5.30 12.92
N LEU A 147 8.25 -5.58 13.38
CA LEU A 147 7.68 -6.94 13.33
C LEU A 147 7.49 -7.43 11.89
N CYS A 148 7.04 -6.57 10.98
CA CYS A 148 6.91 -6.92 9.56
C CYS A 148 8.27 -7.27 8.95
N ILE A 149 9.30 -6.46 9.20
CA ILE A 149 10.68 -6.71 8.73
C ILE A 149 11.20 -8.02 9.32
N TYR A 150 11.03 -8.23 10.64
CA TYR A 150 11.47 -9.46 11.30
C TYR A 150 10.73 -10.68 10.73
N GLY A 151 9.41 -10.60 10.55
CA GLY A 151 8.59 -11.66 9.98
C GLY A 151 9.01 -11.99 8.54
N TYR A 152 9.30 -10.98 7.73
CA TYR A 152 9.82 -11.14 6.37
C TYR A 152 11.17 -11.85 6.35
N LEU A 153 12.13 -11.42 7.18
CA LEU A 153 13.45 -12.04 7.26
C LEU A 153 13.37 -13.48 7.78
N LYS A 154 12.51 -13.74 8.76
CA LYS A 154 12.30 -15.07 9.34
C LYS A 154 11.72 -16.07 8.34
N HIS A 155 10.81 -15.61 7.48
CA HIS A 155 10.10 -16.43 6.48
C HIS A 155 10.55 -16.12 5.04
N TRP A 156 11.81 -15.68 4.90
CA TRP A 156 12.34 -15.17 3.63
C TRP A 156 12.21 -16.19 2.49
N ASN A 157 12.42 -17.49 2.76
CA ASN A 157 12.33 -18.53 1.73
C ASN A 157 10.90 -18.70 1.21
N GLU A 158 9.90 -18.53 2.06
CA GLU A 158 8.49 -18.58 1.71
C GLU A 158 8.07 -17.33 0.93
N PHE A 159 8.57 -16.16 1.33
CA PHE A 159 8.32 -14.87 0.66
C PHE A 159 8.94 -14.77 -0.74
N LYS A 160 10.01 -15.51 -1.05
CA LYS A 160 10.60 -15.52 -2.41
C LYS A 160 9.62 -15.91 -3.52
N GLY A 161 8.54 -16.62 -3.18
CA GLY A 161 7.50 -17.00 -4.14
C GLY A 161 6.33 -16.02 -4.23
N VAL A 162 6.29 -14.98 -3.40
CA VAL A 162 5.13 -14.09 -3.27
C VAL A 162 5.55 -12.68 -3.63
N ASN A 163 4.85 -12.08 -4.58
CA ASN A 163 5.00 -10.66 -4.85
C ASN A 163 4.10 -9.85 -3.92
N ILE A 164 4.58 -8.70 -3.48
CA ILE A 164 3.87 -7.79 -2.59
C ILE A 164 3.83 -6.41 -3.23
N VAL A 165 2.66 -5.81 -3.31
CA VAL A 165 2.46 -4.42 -3.73
C VAL A 165 1.95 -3.64 -2.52
N LEU A 166 2.68 -2.60 -2.13
CA LEU A 166 2.38 -1.74 -1.00
C LEU A 166 2.00 -0.36 -1.51
N GLN A 167 0.71 -0.04 -1.50
CA GLN A 167 0.28 1.35 -1.63
C GLN A 167 0.62 2.05 -0.32
N THR A 168 1.60 2.95 -0.35
CA THR A 168 2.04 3.62 0.86
C THR A 168 1.78 5.11 0.80
N ALA A 169 1.12 5.63 1.84
CA ALA A 169 0.98 7.06 2.09
C ALA A 169 1.74 7.38 3.38
N TRP A 170 2.94 7.97 3.29
CA TRP A 170 3.76 8.22 4.47
C TRP A 170 3.41 9.56 5.10
N ARG A 171 2.35 9.55 5.92
CA ARG A 171 1.97 10.70 6.75
C ARG A 171 2.76 10.62 8.07
N ILE A 172 3.57 11.63 8.37
CA ILE A 172 4.01 11.90 9.73
C ILE A 172 3.22 13.08 10.27
N ASN A 173 2.53 12.84 11.38
CA ASN A 173 1.99 13.94 12.19
C ASN A 173 3.11 14.45 13.10
N ARG A 174 3.56 15.71 12.88
CA ARG A 174 4.46 16.42 13.79
C ARG A 174 3.75 17.69 14.28
N GLY A 175 3.08 17.59 15.42
CA GLY A 175 2.19 18.64 15.95
C GLY A 175 0.89 18.76 15.14
N ASP A 176 0.32 19.97 15.03
CA ASP A 176 -0.90 20.26 14.24
C ASP A 176 -0.71 20.21 12.71
N LYS A 177 0.45 19.78 12.22
CA LYS A 177 0.75 19.72 10.78
C LYS A 177 0.96 18.28 10.32
N LYS A 178 0.10 17.84 9.40
CA LYS A 178 0.30 16.64 8.57
C LYS A 178 1.46 16.93 7.62
N LYS A 179 2.56 16.19 7.75
CA LYS A 179 3.72 16.27 6.85
C LYS A 179 3.88 14.95 6.12
N ASP A 180 4.24 15.02 4.85
CA ASP A 180 4.63 13.83 4.11
C ASP A 180 6.13 13.54 4.38
N LEU A 181 6.44 12.31 4.81
CA LEU A 181 7.82 11.89 5.11
C LEU A 181 8.74 12.05 3.88
N PHE A 182 8.18 11.97 2.66
CA PHE A 182 8.96 11.96 1.43
C PHE A 182 9.10 13.32 0.75
N THR A 183 8.11 14.22 0.87
CA THR A 183 8.22 15.56 0.26
C THR A 183 8.67 16.63 1.26
N ASP A 184 8.37 16.48 2.56
CA ASP A 184 8.47 17.60 3.51
C ASP A 184 9.66 17.53 4.48
N MET A 185 10.53 16.51 4.35
CA MET A 185 11.66 16.26 5.27
C MET A 185 13.07 16.33 4.63
N GLY A 186 13.22 16.99 3.49
CA GLY A 186 14.54 17.36 2.95
C GLY A 186 15.46 16.15 2.70
N CYS A 187 16.64 16.09 3.33
CA CYS A 187 17.60 14.98 3.11
C CYS A 187 17.17 13.64 3.74
N LEU A 188 16.30 13.65 4.75
CA LEU A 188 15.82 12.42 5.41
C LEU A 188 14.85 11.64 4.52
N SER A 189 14.08 12.33 3.67
CA SER A 189 13.21 11.67 2.70
C SER A 189 14.01 10.86 1.68
N ARG A 190 15.07 11.46 1.12
CA ARG A 190 15.95 10.76 0.17
C ARG A 190 16.65 9.56 0.79
N LEU A 191 17.04 9.65 2.07
CA LEU A 191 17.64 8.52 2.79
C LEU A 191 16.63 7.39 3.03
N ALA A 192 15.39 7.72 3.41
CA ALA A 192 14.35 6.73 3.61
C ALA A 192 13.93 6.05 2.30
N VAL A 193 13.82 6.79 1.18
CA VAL A 193 13.59 6.21 -0.15
C VAL A 193 14.78 5.33 -0.53
N ALA A 194 16.01 5.83 -0.41
CA ALA A 194 17.21 5.07 -0.75
C ALA A 194 17.39 3.80 0.10
N LEU A 195 16.96 3.80 1.36
CA LEU A 195 16.97 2.61 2.22
C LEU A 195 15.88 1.59 1.84
N LEU A 196 14.74 2.05 1.33
CA LEU A 196 13.68 1.20 0.78
C LEU A 196 14.00 0.68 -0.62
N GLU A 197 14.75 1.42 -1.44
CA GLU A 197 15.17 1.01 -2.80
C GLU A 197 16.19 -0.13 -2.81
N ILE A 198 16.90 -0.39 -1.71
CA ILE A 198 17.91 -1.47 -1.66
C ILE A 198 17.26 -2.86 -1.79
N PRO A 199 16.15 -3.17 -1.08
CA PRO A 199 15.41 -4.42 -1.28
C PRO A 199 14.13 -4.31 -2.13
N PHE A 200 13.63 -3.11 -2.45
CA PHE A 200 12.29 -2.94 -3.04
C PHE A 200 12.27 -2.09 -4.33
N GLU A 201 11.34 -2.40 -5.24
CA GLU A 201 11.07 -1.60 -6.44
C GLU A 201 10.11 -0.45 -6.06
N VAL A 202 10.55 0.80 -6.18
CA VAL A 202 9.73 1.98 -5.83
C VAL A 202 9.16 2.60 -7.11
N VAL A 203 7.84 2.78 -7.14
CA VAL A 203 7.14 3.51 -8.21
C VAL A 203 6.48 4.74 -7.60
N GLU A 204 6.96 5.92 -7.97
CA GLU A 204 6.38 7.18 -7.54
C GLU A 204 5.27 7.63 -8.50
N ILE A 205 4.10 7.91 -7.95
CA ILE A 205 2.98 8.57 -8.62
C ILE A 205 3.07 10.06 -8.33
N SER A 206 3.68 10.77 -9.27
CA SER A 206 3.76 12.23 -9.31
C SER A 206 3.59 12.71 -10.73
N TYR A 207 3.10 13.95 -10.86
CA TYR A 207 2.72 14.52 -12.14
C TYR A 207 3.45 15.85 -12.33
N SER A 208 3.90 16.10 -13.55
CA SER A 208 4.31 17.45 -13.98
C SER A 208 3.13 18.42 -13.96
N GLU A 209 3.41 19.73 -14.03
CA GLU A 209 2.35 20.74 -14.17
C GLU A 209 1.49 20.49 -15.42
N GLU A 210 2.14 20.09 -16.52
CA GLU A 210 1.48 19.74 -17.78
C GLU A 210 0.54 18.53 -17.59
N GLU A 211 1.03 17.43 -17.02
CA GLU A 211 0.20 16.25 -16.70
C GLU A 211 -0.94 16.62 -15.74
N THR A 212 -0.69 17.46 -14.74
CA THR A 212 -1.72 17.92 -13.79
C THR A 212 -2.82 18.69 -14.51
N ILE A 213 -2.48 19.55 -15.47
CA ILE A 213 -3.46 20.27 -16.30
C ILE A 213 -4.30 19.28 -17.12
N TYR A 214 -3.70 18.22 -17.66
CA TYR A 214 -4.42 17.21 -18.43
C TYR A 214 -5.31 16.31 -17.57
N ILE A 215 -4.96 16.06 -16.32
CA ILE A 215 -5.74 15.25 -15.38
C ILE A 215 -6.95 16.01 -14.84
N VAL A 216 -6.83 17.32 -14.64
CA VAL A 216 -7.90 18.17 -14.06
C VAL A 216 -8.86 18.71 -15.12
N LYS A 217 -8.44 18.79 -16.37
CA LYS A 217 -9.31 19.11 -17.51
C LYS A 217 -10.16 17.93 -17.94
#